data_AF-A0A943FFH4-F1
#
_entry.id   AF-A0A943FFH4-F1
#
_cell.length_a   1.000
_cell.length_b   1.000
_cell.length_c   1.000
_cell.angle_alpha   90.00
_cell.angle_beta   90.00
_cell.angle_gamma   90.00
#
_symmetry.space_group_name_H-M   'P 1'
#
loop_
_entity.id
_entity.type
_entity.pdbx_description
1 polymer ?
#
loop_
_entity_poly.entity_id
_entity_poly.type
_entity_poly.pdbx_seq_one_letter_code
_entity_poly.pdbx_strand_id
1 'polypeptide(L)'
;AEAVVQMQLLGEVTMLLEKAKKALDALVKVADQAALMAEGKEQAEYYYFEVTPAMAELRTPIDELEMIVDKEAWPMPSYGDLIFEV
;
A
#
# COMPACT_ATOMS: atom_id res chain seq x y z
N ALA A 1 -19.35 19.60 -22.76
CA ALA A 1 -18.30 20.03 -21.83
C ALA A 1 -17.25 18.93 -21.78
N GLU A 2 -15.98 19.26 -21.88
CA GLU A 2 -14.90 18.29 -21.72
C GLU A 2 -14.89 17.80 -20.26
N ALA A 3 -14.72 16.50 -20.05
CA ALA A 3 -14.79 15.87 -18.74
C ALA A 3 -13.47 16.07 -17.95
N VAL A 4 -13.07 17.34 -17.77
CA VAL A 4 -11.75 17.73 -17.23
C VAL A 4 -11.52 17.16 -15.83
N VAL A 5 -12.55 17.20 -14.97
CA VAL A 5 -12.47 16.70 -13.59
C VAL A 5 -12.24 15.19 -13.57
N GLN A 6 -12.96 14.43 -14.40
CA GLN A 6 -12.82 12.98 -14.48
C GLN A 6 -11.43 12.58 -15.02
N MET A 7 -10.90 13.33 -15.99
CA MET A 7 -9.55 13.08 -16.52
C MET A 7 -8.47 13.32 -15.47
N GLN A 8 -8.61 14.37 -14.65
CA GLN A 8 -7.68 14.66 -13.55
C GLN A 8 -7.70 13.55 -12.49
N LEU A 9 -8.88 13.15 -12.03
CA LEU A 9 -9.04 12.06 -11.05
C LEU A 9 -8.46 10.74 -11.56
N LEU A 10 -8.72 10.40 -12.83
CA LEU A 10 -8.16 9.18 -13.43
C LEU A 10 -6.63 9.23 -13.49
N GLY A 11 -6.05 10.39 -13.79
CA GLY A 11 -4.61 10.60 -13.78
C GLY A 11 -3.99 10.42 -12.39
N GLU A 12 -4.62 10.99 -11.36
CA GLU A 12 -4.20 10.85 -9.96
C GLU A 12 -4.26 9.39 -9.50
N VAL A 13 -5.39 8.70 -9.74
CA VAL A 13 -5.55 7.28 -9.39
C VAL A 13 -4.51 6.42 -10.11
N THR A 14 -4.30 6.65 -11.41
CA THR A 14 -3.30 5.89 -12.18
C THR A 14 -1.89 6.08 -11.61
N MET A 15 -1.52 7.32 -11.28
CA MET A 15 -0.22 7.62 -10.67
C MET A 15 -0.04 6.91 -9.33
N LEU A 16 -1.06 6.94 -8.47
CA LEU A 16 -0.99 6.30 -7.16
C LEU A 16 -0.95 4.78 -7.26
N LEU A 17 -1.71 4.18 -8.19
CA LEU A 17 -1.65 2.75 -8.47
C LEU A 17 -0.27 2.32 -8.97
N GLU A 18 0.39 3.12 -9.82
CA GLU A 18 1.76 2.85 -10.24
C GLU A 18 2.76 2.91 -9.07
N LYS A 19 2.62 3.90 -8.18
CA LYS A 19 3.45 4.00 -6.95
C LYS A 19 3.22 2.80 -6.05
N ALA A 20 1.96 2.46 -5.77
CA ALA A 20 1.59 1.31 -4.95
C ALA A 20 2.13 0.01 -5.55
N LYS A 21 2.03 -0.20 -6.87
CA LYS A 21 2.56 -1.40 -7.52
C LYS A 21 4.07 -1.51 -7.38
N LYS A 22 4.81 -0.41 -7.57
CA LYS A 22 6.27 -0.38 -7.39
C LYS A 22 6.67 -0.66 -5.94
N ALA A 23 5.98 -0.05 -4.98
CA ALA A 23 6.21 -0.28 -3.55
C ALA A 23 5.90 -1.73 -3.15
N LEU A 24 4.83 -2.32 -3.69
CA LEU A 24 4.49 -3.72 -3.45
C LEU A 24 5.57 -4.66 -4.00
N ASP A 25 6.07 -4.40 -5.21
CA ASP A 25 7.15 -5.21 -5.80
C ASP A 25 8.45 -5.09 -5.00
N ALA A 26 8.73 -3.94 -4.40
CA ALA A 26 9.86 -3.76 -3.48
C ALA A 26 9.64 -4.52 -2.17
N LEU A 27 8.45 -4.41 -1.56
CA LEU A 27 8.08 -5.08 -0.34
C LEU A 27 8.18 -6.61 -0.47
N VAL A 28 7.65 -7.18 -1.56
CA VAL A 28 7.73 -8.62 -1.82
C VAL A 28 9.18 -9.09 -1.87
N LYS A 29 10.06 -8.34 -2.55
CA LYS A 29 11.49 -8.71 -2.63
C LYS A 29 12.17 -8.72 -1.27
N VAL A 30 11.97 -7.68 -0.45
CA VAL A 30 12.61 -7.62 0.87
C VAL A 30 11.99 -8.64 1.83
N ALA A 31 10.68 -8.90 1.74
CA ALA A 31 10.04 -9.94 2.55
C ALA A 31 10.53 -11.35 2.17
N ASP A 32 10.67 -11.65 0.88
CA ASP A 32 11.22 -12.91 0.39
C ASP A 32 12.68 -13.08 0.84
N GLN A 33 13.50 -12.02 0.77
CA GLN A 33 14.87 -12.04 1.30
C GLN A 33 14.89 -12.32 2.80
N ALA A 34 14.05 -11.64 3.57
CA ALA A 34 13.93 -11.86 5.01
C ALA A 34 13.52 -13.30 5.35
N ALA A 35 12.63 -13.90 4.55
CA ALA A 35 12.18 -15.29 4.73
C ALA A 35 13.28 -16.33 4.44
N LEU A 36 14.25 -15.99 3.59
CA LEU A 36 15.40 -16.85 3.28
C LEU A 36 16.55 -16.74 4.30
N MET A 37 16.54 -15.71 5.16
CA MET A 37 17.55 -15.54 6.20
C MET A 37 17.43 -16.60 7.30
N ALA A 38 18.56 -16.96 7.90
CA ALA A 38 18.58 -17.86 9.04
C ALA A 38 17.81 -17.25 10.23
N GLU A 39 16.98 -18.06 10.87
CA GLU A 39 16.20 -17.64 12.02
C GLU A 39 17.10 -17.11 13.14
N GLY A 40 16.68 -15.99 13.74
CA GLY A 40 17.39 -15.38 14.84
C GLY A 40 17.47 -13.86 14.72
N LYS A 41 18.47 -13.30 15.39
CA LYS A 41 18.62 -11.86 15.55
C LYS A 41 18.71 -11.12 14.21
N GLU A 42 19.50 -11.64 13.26
CA GLU A 42 19.73 -10.98 11.98
C GLU A 42 18.45 -10.90 11.13
N GLN A 43 17.65 -11.98 11.11
CA GLN A 43 16.35 -11.97 10.45
C GLN A 43 15.40 -10.95 11.12
N ALA A 44 15.35 -10.91 12.45
CA ALA A 44 14.49 -9.97 13.17
C ALA A 44 14.88 -8.51 12.91
N GLU A 45 16.19 -8.20 12.91
CA GLU A 45 16.69 -6.88 12.56
C GLU A 45 16.35 -6.52 11.12
N TYR A 46 16.48 -7.46 10.18
CA TYR A 46 16.13 -7.22 8.78
C TYR A 46 14.63 -6.93 8.58
N TYR A 47 13.74 -7.67 9.25
CA TYR A 47 12.30 -7.34 9.22
C TYR A 47 12.00 -5.94 9.76
N TYR A 48 12.70 -5.53 10.81
CA TYR A 48 12.49 -4.21 11.42
C TYR A 48 13.06 -3.07 10.56
N PHE A 49 14.26 -3.22 10.02
CA PHE A 49 14.96 -2.15 9.30
C PHE A 49 14.65 -2.09 7.81
N GLU A 50 14.26 -3.20 7.17
CA GLU A 50 14.03 -3.25 5.72
C GLU A 50 12.56 -3.51 5.38
N VAL A 51 11.96 -4.53 5.97
CA VAL A 51 10.56 -4.91 5.63
C VAL A 51 9.56 -3.90 6.19
N THR A 52 9.73 -3.45 7.44
CA THR A 52 8.79 -2.50 8.07
C THR A 52 8.75 -1.15 7.34
N PRO A 53 9.89 -0.54 6.95
CA PRO A 53 9.86 0.66 6.10
C PRO A 53 9.23 0.41 4.73
N ALA A 54 9.52 -0.70 4.06
CA ALA A 54 8.89 -1.03 2.78
C ALA A 54 7.36 -1.19 2.90
N MET A 55 6.86 -1.71 4.03
CA MET A 55 5.42 -1.74 4.31
C MET A 55 4.84 -0.35 4.49
N ALA A 56 5.55 0.56 5.16
CA ALA A 56 5.11 1.95 5.34
C ALA A 56 5.11 2.73 4.00
N GLU A 57 6.07 2.47 3.13
CA GLU A 57 6.13 3.04 1.79
C GLU A 57 4.98 2.56 0.90
N LEU A 58 4.59 1.29 1.00
CA LEU A 58 3.40 0.77 0.31
C LEU A 58 2.10 1.35 0.89
N ARG A 59 2.06 1.58 2.20
CA ARG A 59 0.88 2.10 2.89
C ARG A 59 0.52 3.51 2.43
N THR A 60 1.51 4.39 2.27
CA THR A 60 1.30 5.80 1.88
C THR A 60 0.43 5.97 0.61
N PRO A 61 0.75 5.37 -0.55
CA PRO A 61 -0.07 5.50 -1.76
C PRO A 61 -1.43 4.79 -1.66
N ILE A 62 -1.56 3.76 -0.81
CA ILE A 62 -2.83 3.06 -0.59
C ILE A 62 -3.78 3.91 0.27
N ASP A 63 -3.28 4.53 1.33
CA ASP A 63 -4.04 5.45 2.17
C ASP A 63 -4.50 6.68 1.36
N GLU A 64 -3.64 7.19 0.45
CA GLU A 64 -4.03 8.26 -0.49
C GLU A 64 -5.11 7.79 -1.49
N LEU A 65 -5.03 6.55 -1.97
CA LEU A 65 -6.06 5.97 -2.85
C LEU A 65 -7.41 5.78 -2.12
N GLU A 66 -7.40 5.39 -0.85
CA GLU A 66 -8.60 5.26 -0.02
C GLU A 66 -9.37 6.59 0.06
N MET A 67 -8.67 7.73 0.06
CA MET A 67 -9.32 9.05 0.10
C MET A 67 -9.98 9.47 -1.23
N ILE A 68 -9.59 8.88 -2.35
CA ILE A 68 -10.02 9.28 -3.71
C ILE A 68 -11.06 8.30 -4.28
N VAL A 69 -10.91 7.01 -3.98
CA VAL A 69 -11.80 5.96 -4.47
C VAL A 69 -13.09 5.92 -3.65
N ASP A 70 -14.21 5.70 -4.30
CA ASP A 70 -15.51 5.56 -3.63
C ASP A 70 -15.52 4.34 -2.69
N LYS A 71 -16.18 4.46 -1.53
CA LYS A 71 -16.28 3.39 -0.53
C LYS A 71 -16.85 2.10 -1.12
N GLU A 72 -17.80 2.17 -2.05
CA GLU A 72 -18.40 0.99 -2.68
C GLU A 72 -17.41 0.24 -3.60
N ALA A 73 -16.41 0.95 -4.12
CA ALA A 73 -15.38 0.39 -5.00
C ALA A 73 -14.11 -0.02 -4.24
N TRP A 74 -13.96 0.38 -2.96
CA TRP A 74 -12.80 0.06 -2.15
C TRP A 74 -12.93 -1.36 -1.55
N PRO A 75 -12.04 -2.30 -1.89
CA PRO A 75 -12.18 -3.71 -1.49
C PRO A 75 -11.80 -3.98 -0.03
N MET A 76 -11.22 -2.99 0.66
CA MET A 76 -10.75 -3.14 2.04
C MET A 76 -11.77 -2.48 2.99
N PRO A 77 -12.13 -3.11 4.12
CA PRO A 77 -12.92 -2.45 5.13
C PRO A 77 -12.21 -1.18 5.59
N SER A 78 -12.95 -0.09 5.69
CA SER A 78 -12.41 1.17 6.21
C SER A 78 -12.07 1.01 7.69
N TYR A 79 -11.23 1.89 8.21
CA TYR A 79 -10.90 1.89 9.66
C TYR A 79 -12.15 2.01 10.56
N GLY A 80 -13.22 2.65 10.07
CA GLY A 80 -14.51 2.72 10.75
C GLY A 80 -15.22 1.36 10.81
N ASP A 81 -15.19 0.61 9.71
CA ASP A 81 -15.79 -0.72 9.63
C ASP A 81 -15.03 -1.70 10.55
N LEU A 82 -13.69 -1.63 10.56
CA LEU A 82 -12.85 -2.47 11.41
C LEU A 82 -13.04 -2.25 12.91
N ILE A 83 -13.43 -1.04 13.33
CA ILE A 83 -13.54 -0.68 14.75
C ILE A 83 -14.98 -0.74 15.26
N PHE A 84 -15.99 -0.47 14.42
CA PHE A 84 -17.36 -0.24 14.87
C PHE A 84 -18.43 -1.10 14.18
N GLU A 85 -18.11 -1.84 13.11
CA GLU A 85 -19.04 -2.78 12.49
C GLU A 85 -18.71 -4.22 12.91
N VAL A 86 -19.18 -4.61 14.10
CA VAL A 86 -19.36 -6.02 14.53
C VAL A 86 -20.84 -6.28 14.77
#